data_AF-A0A7C8VB01-F1
#
_entry.id   AF-A0A7C8VB01-F1
#
_cell.length_a   1.000
_cell.length_b   1.000
_cell.length_c   1.000
_cell.angle_alpha   90.00
_cell.angle_beta   90.00
_cell.angle_gamma   90.00
#
_symmetry.space_group_name_H-M   'P 1'
#
loop_
_entity.id
_entity.type
_entity.pdbx_description
1 polymer ?
#
loop_
_entity_poly.entity_id
_entity_poly.type
_entity_poly.pdbx_seq_one_letter_code
_entity_poly.pdbx_strand_id
1 'polypeptide(L)'
;MAASKEQVLEYNDLNADKFPEPVETIKIDKYNLSAATVDMKDPVVALLVGLFTIHSLIRRSLRAVARQARNIEPTKRAAFLEYAKMTFETLDGHHHHEEEIFFPIMKPYVDFTESSHEHEEIEQLLHQNLEYVKTAETHLKGGEGSPAWPGEEISSTTERLIEVLLPHLQKEETLSSLYARRVPPTVLEECNNKIEKAVFEELKKQGMVWGTSYQLRHFNKKEKEIFPPMPTLVRLGIEFFGWLGYGKVLQFGPTEEELKN
;
A
#
# COMPACT_ATOMS: atom_id res chain seq x y z
N MET A 1 -21.94 -8.17 0.51
CA MET A 1 -21.72 -8.05 1.97
C MET A 1 -22.18 -6.67 2.40
N ALA A 2 -22.72 -6.52 3.61
CA ALA A 2 -23.25 -5.25 4.10
C ALA A 2 -22.15 -4.18 4.11
N ALA A 3 -22.50 -2.95 3.69
CA ALA A 3 -21.65 -1.79 3.87
C ALA A 3 -21.28 -1.69 5.36
N SER A 4 -20.01 -1.94 5.65
CA SER A 4 -19.43 -1.77 6.97
C SER A 4 -19.73 -0.34 7.41
N LYS A 5 -20.58 -0.16 8.43
CA LYS A 5 -20.66 1.11 9.14
C LYS A 5 -19.23 1.49 9.49
N GLU A 6 -18.79 2.69 9.14
CA GLU A 6 -17.51 3.23 9.60
C GLU A 6 -17.42 2.96 11.09
N GLN A 7 -16.57 2.01 11.46
CA GLN A 7 -16.21 1.80 12.83
C GLN A 7 -15.41 3.06 13.15
N VAL A 8 -16.01 3.96 13.95
CA VAL A 8 -15.28 5.11 14.48
C VAL A 8 -14.15 4.50 15.28
N LEU A 9 -12.96 4.48 14.69
CA LEU A 9 -11.78 3.98 15.36
C LEU A 9 -11.50 4.94 16.50
N GLU A 10 -11.68 4.46 17.71
CA GLU A 10 -11.20 5.15 18.90
C GLU A 10 -9.68 5.08 18.86
N TYR A 11 -9.04 6.14 18.38
CA TYR A 11 -7.60 6.33 18.52
C TYR A 11 -7.36 7.51 19.46
N ASN A 12 -6.27 7.44 20.22
CA ASN A 12 -5.86 8.55 21.07
C ASN A 12 -5.24 9.64 20.20
N ASP A 13 -5.94 10.76 20.04
CA ASP A 13 -5.41 11.89 19.29
C ASP A 13 -4.37 12.67 20.12
N LEU A 14 -3.16 12.10 20.24
CA LEU A 14 -2.03 12.71 20.93
C LEU A 14 -1.61 14.06 20.32
N ASN A 15 -2.04 14.32 19.08
CA ASN A 15 -1.76 15.57 18.38
C ASN A 15 -2.65 16.71 18.86
N ALA A 16 -3.86 16.44 19.37
CA ALA A 16 -4.76 17.48 19.87
C ALA A 16 -4.14 18.25 21.05
N ASP A 17 -3.42 17.57 21.94
CA ASP A 17 -2.72 18.18 23.07
C ASP A 17 -1.41 18.86 22.66
N LYS A 18 -0.65 18.24 21.76
CA LYS A 18 0.66 18.77 21.30
C LYS A 18 0.53 19.98 20.39
N PHE A 19 -0.55 20.03 19.62
CA PHE A 19 -0.80 21.04 18.61
C PHE A 19 -2.25 21.52 18.76
N PRO A 20 -2.54 22.39 19.74
CA PRO A 20 -3.90 22.80 20.06
C PRO A 20 -4.51 23.76 19.04
N GLU A 21 -3.69 24.41 18.21
CA GLU A 21 -4.15 25.38 17.22
C GLU A 21 -4.90 24.66 16.08
N PRO A 22 -6.18 24.99 15.84
CA PRO A 22 -6.96 24.33 14.80
C PRO A 22 -6.41 24.69 13.42
N VAL A 23 -6.38 23.70 12.53
CA VAL A 23 -6.14 23.91 11.10
C VAL A 23 -7.33 23.41 10.30
N GLU A 24 -7.43 23.88 9.06
CA GLU A 24 -8.43 23.35 8.13
C GLU A 24 -8.22 21.83 7.96
N THR A 25 -9.23 21.05 8.32
CA THR A 25 -9.24 19.61 8.03
C THR A 25 -9.47 19.39 6.54
N ILE A 26 -8.63 18.56 5.94
CA ILE A 26 -8.81 18.14 4.56
C ILE A 26 -9.79 16.98 4.51
N LYS A 27 -10.84 17.13 3.70
CA LYS A 27 -11.84 16.08 3.48
C LYS A 27 -11.62 15.46 2.12
N ILE A 28 -10.99 14.29 2.10
CA ILE A 28 -10.85 13.47 0.91
C ILE A 28 -11.68 12.21 1.10
N ASP A 29 -12.61 11.96 0.17
CA ASP A 29 -13.30 10.67 0.10
C ASP A 29 -12.35 9.64 -0.51
N LYS A 30 -11.64 8.92 0.35
CA LYS A 30 -10.66 7.90 -0.05
C LYS A 30 -11.25 6.74 -0.84
N TYR A 31 -12.57 6.54 -0.79
CA TYR A 31 -13.28 5.52 -1.56
C TYR A 31 -13.74 6.03 -2.94
N ASN A 32 -13.59 7.33 -3.21
CA ASN A 32 -13.99 7.97 -4.46
C ASN A 32 -12.93 8.98 -4.94
N LEU A 33 -11.67 8.57 -4.91
CA LEU A 33 -10.54 9.33 -5.45
C LEU A 33 -10.66 9.47 -6.97
N SER A 34 -10.71 10.71 -7.47
CA SER A 34 -10.81 11.01 -8.90
C SER A 34 -10.37 12.44 -9.18
N ALA A 35 -10.06 12.75 -10.46
CA ALA A 35 -9.72 14.12 -10.86
C ALA A 35 -10.87 15.13 -10.63
N ALA A 36 -12.11 14.64 -10.43
CA ALA A 36 -13.28 15.46 -10.14
C ALA A 36 -13.49 15.74 -8.64
N THR A 37 -12.83 14.99 -7.75
CA THR A 37 -13.06 15.03 -6.30
C THR A 37 -11.87 15.57 -5.51
N VAL A 38 -10.70 15.73 -6.13
CA VAL A 38 -9.48 16.24 -5.48
C VAL A 38 -8.81 17.34 -6.33
N ASP A 39 -8.24 18.35 -5.66
CA ASP A 39 -7.42 19.37 -6.32
C ASP A 39 -5.94 19.00 -6.27
N MET A 40 -5.45 18.34 -7.32
CA MET A 40 -4.03 17.94 -7.42
C MET A 40 -3.05 19.12 -7.54
N LYS A 41 -3.52 20.37 -7.65
CA LYS A 41 -2.65 21.56 -7.61
C LYS A 41 -2.32 21.98 -6.18
N ASP A 42 -3.10 21.53 -5.21
CA ASP A 42 -2.83 21.74 -3.80
C ASP A 42 -1.79 20.70 -3.34
N PRO A 43 -0.58 21.12 -2.91
CA PRO A 43 0.49 20.20 -2.55
C PRO A 43 0.12 19.30 -1.36
N VAL A 44 -0.75 19.76 -0.46
CA VAL A 44 -1.22 18.95 0.66
C VAL A 44 -2.15 17.85 0.15
N VAL A 45 -3.08 18.20 -0.74
CA VAL A 45 -4.00 17.22 -1.35
C VAL A 45 -3.23 16.22 -2.20
N ALA A 46 -2.25 16.65 -2.99
CA ALA A 46 -1.42 15.77 -3.81
C ALA A 46 -0.67 14.71 -2.97
N LEU A 47 -0.08 15.13 -1.85
CA LEU A 47 0.58 14.21 -0.91
C LEU A 47 -0.40 13.21 -0.30
N LEU A 48 -1.57 13.68 0.17
CA LEU A 48 -2.59 12.80 0.78
C LEU A 48 -3.17 11.81 -0.24
N VAL A 49 -3.34 12.21 -1.50
CA VAL A 49 -3.73 11.30 -2.58
C VAL A 49 -2.67 10.21 -2.77
N GLY A 50 -1.39 10.55 -2.74
CA GLY A 50 -0.30 9.57 -2.77
C GLY A 50 -0.43 8.54 -1.65
N LEU A 51 -0.59 9.01 -0.40
CA LEU A 51 -0.79 8.16 0.78
C LEU A 51 -2.02 7.24 0.63
N PHE A 52 -3.17 7.80 0.26
CA PHE A 52 -4.42 7.04 0.18
C PHE A 52 -4.39 6.00 -0.93
N THR A 53 -3.74 6.31 -2.05
CA THR A 53 -3.62 5.37 -3.17
C THR A 53 -2.67 4.22 -2.84
N ILE A 54 -1.51 4.47 -2.21
CA ILE A 54 -0.63 3.37 -1.79
C ILE A 54 -1.28 2.51 -0.71
N HIS A 55 -1.98 3.11 0.26
CA HIS A 55 -2.74 2.35 1.25
C HIS A 55 -3.84 1.51 0.60
N SER A 56 -4.57 2.06 -0.38
CA SER A 56 -5.59 1.30 -1.11
C SER A 56 -5.01 0.11 -1.87
N LEU A 57 -3.84 0.28 -2.49
CA LEU A 57 -3.09 -0.81 -3.11
C LEU A 57 -2.77 -1.90 -2.07
N ILE A 58 -2.16 -1.54 -0.94
CA ILE A 58 -1.76 -2.45 0.14
C ILE A 58 -2.96 -3.25 0.67
N ARG A 59 -4.09 -2.57 0.94
CA ARG A 59 -5.31 -3.22 1.40
C ARG A 59 -5.81 -4.27 0.42
N ARG A 60 -5.83 -3.93 -0.87
CA ARG A 60 -6.34 -4.79 -1.94
C ARG A 60 -5.40 -5.98 -2.18
N SER A 61 -4.09 -5.76 -2.20
CA SER A 61 -3.10 -6.81 -2.44
C SER A 61 -3.03 -7.81 -1.30
N LEU A 62 -3.00 -7.36 -0.04
CA LEU A 62 -2.99 -8.26 1.12
C LEU A 62 -4.26 -9.10 1.20
N ARG A 63 -5.44 -8.52 0.96
CA ARG A 63 -6.70 -9.29 0.90
C ARG A 63 -6.68 -10.34 -0.20
N ALA A 64 -6.07 -10.02 -1.34
CA ALA A 64 -5.90 -10.97 -2.44
C ALA A 64 -4.97 -12.13 -2.05
N VAL A 65 -3.86 -11.85 -1.36
CA VAL A 65 -2.95 -12.90 -0.85
C VAL A 65 -3.65 -13.77 0.19
N ALA A 66 -4.26 -13.16 1.22
CA ALA A 66 -4.99 -13.85 2.29
C ALA A 66 -6.03 -14.82 1.73
N ARG A 67 -6.86 -14.38 0.77
CA ARG A 67 -7.90 -15.22 0.17
C ARG A 67 -7.36 -16.42 -0.61
N GLN A 68 -6.22 -16.25 -1.30
CA GLN A 68 -5.80 -17.19 -2.34
C GLN A 68 -4.73 -18.18 -1.90
N ALA A 69 -3.85 -17.81 -0.96
CA ALA A 69 -2.63 -18.57 -0.65
C ALA A 69 -2.88 -20.04 -0.27
N ARG A 70 -3.91 -20.32 0.53
CA ARG A 70 -4.23 -21.67 1.03
C ARG A 70 -4.76 -22.60 -0.07
N ASN A 71 -5.47 -22.07 -1.06
CA ASN A 71 -6.22 -22.85 -2.07
C ASN A 71 -5.66 -22.71 -3.49
N ILE A 72 -4.47 -22.15 -3.65
CA ILE A 72 -3.89 -21.94 -4.97
C ILE A 72 -3.55 -23.26 -5.67
N GLU A 73 -3.98 -23.40 -6.93
CA GLU A 73 -3.69 -24.57 -7.75
C GLU A 73 -2.16 -24.75 -7.93
N PRO A 74 -1.62 -25.98 -7.89
CA PRO A 74 -0.20 -26.22 -8.04
C PRO A 74 0.44 -25.57 -9.27
N THR A 75 -0.28 -25.57 -10.40
CA THR A 75 0.17 -24.97 -11.68
C THR A 75 0.26 -23.44 -11.65
N LYS A 76 -0.38 -22.79 -10.67
CA LYS A 76 -0.41 -21.33 -10.50
C LYS A 76 0.51 -20.82 -9.38
N ARG A 77 1.03 -21.72 -8.53
CA ARG A 77 1.83 -21.37 -7.34
C ARG A 77 3.02 -20.46 -7.64
N ALA A 78 3.77 -20.73 -8.70
CA ALA A 78 4.95 -19.92 -9.05
C ALA A 78 4.56 -18.45 -9.34
N ALA A 79 3.56 -18.23 -10.18
CA ALA A 79 3.09 -16.90 -10.50
C ALA A 79 2.41 -16.23 -9.30
N PHE A 80 1.69 -16.99 -8.47
CA PHE A 80 1.10 -16.47 -7.23
C PHE A 80 2.19 -16.02 -6.24
N LEU A 81 3.28 -16.79 -6.12
CA LEU A 81 4.37 -16.46 -5.22
C LEU A 81 5.07 -15.15 -5.62
N GLU A 82 5.24 -14.91 -6.91
CA GLU A 82 5.76 -13.62 -7.42
C GLU A 82 4.83 -12.45 -7.06
N TYR A 83 3.51 -12.64 -7.18
CA TYR A 83 2.52 -11.65 -6.76
C TYR A 83 2.57 -11.38 -5.25
N ALA A 84 2.62 -12.44 -4.43
CA ALA A 84 2.67 -12.33 -2.97
C ALA A 84 3.97 -11.65 -2.51
N LYS A 85 5.10 -11.99 -3.13
CA LYS A 85 6.39 -11.35 -2.85
C LYS A 85 6.34 -9.84 -3.11
N MET A 86 5.85 -9.43 -4.29
CA MET A 86 5.68 -8.01 -4.61
C MET A 86 4.72 -7.31 -3.63
N THR A 87 3.68 -8.01 -3.16
CA THR A 87 2.76 -7.50 -2.13
C THR A 87 3.48 -7.16 -0.84
N PHE A 88 4.28 -8.08 -0.32
CA PHE A 88 5.01 -7.90 0.93
C PHE A 88 6.15 -6.88 0.78
N GLU A 89 6.90 -6.92 -0.32
CA GLU A 89 7.95 -5.93 -0.62
C GLU A 89 7.39 -4.51 -0.77
N THR A 90 6.15 -4.36 -1.27
CA THR A 90 5.49 -3.04 -1.34
C THR A 90 5.17 -2.49 0.04
N LEU A 91 4.73 -3.34 0.98
CA LEU A 91 4.46 -2.93 2.36
C LEU A 91 5.76 -2.57 3.10
N ASP A 92 6.78 -3.42 2.98
CA ASP A 92 8.11 -3.22 3.57
C ASP A 92 8.71 -1.88 3.10
N GLY A 93 8.73 -1.65 1.77
CA GLY A 93 9.22 -0.40 1.21
C GLY A 93 8.40 0.83 1.65
N HIS A 94 7.08 0.68 1.79
CA HIS A 94 6.21 1.76 2.25
C HIS A 94 6.53 2.20 3.69
N HIS A 95 6.57 1.28 4.66
CA HIS A 95 6.92 1.65 6.04
C HIS A 95 8.38 2.11 6.14
N HIS A 96 9.29 1.54 5.34
CA HIS A 96 10.67 2.02 5.27
C HIS A 96 10.74 3.50 4.84
N HIS A 97 9.97 3.90 3.83
CA HIS A 97 9.87 5.31 3.45
C HIS A 97 9.25 6.17 4.55
N GLU A 98 8.33 5.63 5.33
CA GLU A 98 7.72 6.38 6.43
C GLU A 98 8.73 6.64 7.54
N GLU A 99 9.44 5.61 8.00
CA GLU A 99 10.42 5.70 9.06
C GLU A 99 11.64 6.55 8.68
N GLU A 100 12.13 6.44 7.44
CA GLU A 100 13.36 7.11 7.01
C GLU A 100 13.12 8.53 6.46
N ILE A 101 11.90 8.81 5.97
CA ILE A 101 11.61 10.06 5.25
C ILE A 101 10.40 10.78 5.84
N PHE A 102 9.22 10.15 5.81
CA PHE A 102 7.96 10.84 6.11
C PHE A 102 7.86 11.24 7.59
N PHE A 103 7.91 10.30 8.53
CA PHE A 103 7.78 10.59 9.97
C PHE A 103 8.85 11.56 10.47
N PRO A 104 10.14 11.43 10.12
CA PRO A 104 11.15 12.41 10.55
C PRO A 104 10.86 13.84 10.07
N ILE A 105 10.39 14.01 8.82
CA ILE A 105 10.07 15.32 8.26
C ILE A 105 8.77 15.89 8.88
N MET A 106 7.77 15.03 9.13
CA MET A 106 6.48 15.46 9.66
C MET A 106 6.49 15.72 11.17
N LYS A 107 7.41 15.12 11.92
CA LYS A 107 7.52 15.18 13.39
C LYS A 107 7.30 16.56 14.02
N PRO A 108 7.78 17.69 13.46
CA PRO A 108 7.54 19.02 14.03
C PRO A 108 6.08 19.50 13.93
N TYR A 109 5.25 18.87 13.10
CA TYR A 109 3.91 19.33 12.71
C TYR A 109 2.80 18.32 13.02
N VAL A 110 3.17 17.03 12.97
CA VAL A 110 2.30 15.89 13.22
C VAL A 110 3.13 14.81 13.93
N ASP A 111 2.59 14.28 15.02
CA ASP A 111 3.16 13.21 15.79
C ASP A 111 2.63 11.86 15.32
N PHE A 112 3.52 11.08 14.72
CA PHE A 112 3.31 9.70 14.26
C PHE A 112 4.01 8.67 15.16
N THR A 113 4.43 9.04 16.38
CA THR A 113 5.18 8.13 17.27
C THR A 113 4.41 6.83 17.55
N GLU A 114 3.09 6.90 17.73
CA GLU A 114 2.27 5.71 17.93
C GLU A 114 2.17 4.86 16.64
N SER A 115 2.04 5.47 15.46
CA SER A 115 2.09 4.75 14.18
C SER A 115 3.43 4.02 14.00
N SER A 116 4.54 4.70 14.26
CA SER A 116 5.89 4.11 14.21
C SER A 116 6.06 2.96 15.21
N HIS A 117 5.48 3.04 16.41
CA HIS A 117 5.50 1.90 17.34
C HIS A 117 4.65 0.71 16.85
N GLU A 118 3.51 0.96 16.21
CA GLU A 118 2.68 -0.10 15.63
C GLU A 118 3.40 -0.87 14.52
N HIS A 119 4.37 -0.24 13.83
CA HIS A 119 5.21 -0.93 12.86
C HIS A 119 5.94 -2.13 13.47
N GLU A 120 6.25 -2.18 14.77
CA GLU A 120 6.96 -3.33 15.36
C GLU A 120 6.20 -4.66 15.16
N GLU A 121 4.91 -4.70 15.49
CA GLU A 121 4.09 -5.90 15.32
C GLU A 121 3.78 -6.17 13.84
N ILE A 122 3.50 -5.11 13.08
CA ILE A 122 3.21 -5.18 11.64
C ILE A 122 4.41 -5.80 10.88
N GLU A 123 5.61 -5.28 11.13
CA GLU A 123 6.86 -5.75 10.54
C GLU A 123 7.18 -7.18 10.98
N GLN A 124 6.88 -7.56 12.22
CA GLN A 124 7.06 -8.95 12.66
C GLN A 124 6.21 -9.91 11.82
N LEU A 125 4.93 -9.60 11.60
CA LEU A 125 4.01 -10.42 10.79
C LEU A 125 4.40 -10.41 9.30
N LEU A 126 4.85 -9.26 8.78
CA LEU A 126 5.36 -9.12 7.43
C LEU A 126 6.59 -10.00 7.19
N HIS A 127 7.60 -9.92 8.08
CA HIS A 127 8.79 -10.73 8.00
C HIS A 127 8.49 -12.23 8.14
N GLN A 128 7.53 -12.60 8.99
CA GLN A 128 7.07 -13.99 9.08
C GLN A 128 6.50 -14.49 7.74
N ASN A 129 5.70 -13.68 7.05
CA ASN A 129 5.21 -13.99 5.71
C ASN A 129 6.35 -14.10 4.68
N LEU A 130 7.38 -13.25 4.75
CA LEU A 130 8.56 -13.34 3.89
C LEU A 130 9.36 -14.64 4.10
N GLU A 131 9.42 -15.16 5.33
CA GLU A 131 10.00 -16.49 5.60
C GLU A 131 9.15 -17.63 5.00
N TYR A 132 7.81 -17.51 5.03
CA TYR A 132 6.94 -18.46 4.34
C TYR A 132 7.08 -18.37 2.82
N VAL A 133 7.32 -17.18 2.26
CA VAL A 133 7.68 -17.02 0.84
C VAL A 133 8.96 -17.79 0.51
N LYS A 134 10.02 -17.70 1.33
CA LYS A 134 11.26 -18.49 1.13
C LYS A 134 11.00 -20.01 1.22
N THR A 135 10.12 -20.42 2.12
CA THR A 135 9.67 -21.83 2.23
C THR A 135 8.93 -22.27 0.97
N ALA A 136 8.04 -21.43 0.44
CA ALA A 136 7.32 -21.66 -0.81
C ALA A 136 8.26 -21.70 -2.04
N GLU A 137 9.29 -20.86 -2.10
CA GLU A 137 10.33 -20.93 -3.13
C GLU A 137 11.06 -22.27 -3.10
N THR A 138 11.37 -22.77 -1.89
CA THR A 138 12.01 -24.09 -1.70
C THR A 138 11.07 -25.23 -2.09
N HIS A 139 9.78 -25.13 -1.77
CA HIS A 139 8.75 -26.06 -2.24
C HIS A 139 8.71 -26.16 -3.77
N LEU A 140 8.75 -25.02 -4.47
CA LEU A 140 8.66 -24.96 -5.94
C LEU A 140 9.91 -25.49 -6.65
N LYS A 141 11.09 -25.37 -6.04
CA LYS A 141 12.32 -25.98 -6.55
C LYS A 141 12.25 -27.52 -6.53
N GLY A 142 11.46 -28.08 -5.61
CA GLY A 142 11.32 -29.53 -5.43
C GLY A 142 12.61 -30.20 -4.93
N GLY A 143 12.61 -31.53 -4.88
CA GLY A 143 13.69 -32.35 -4.35
C GLY A 143 13.28 -33.23 -3.16
N GLU A 144 14.19 -34.13 -2.77
CA GLU A 144 14.01 -34.93 -1.57
C GLU A 144 14.03 -34.01 -0.32
N GLY A 145 13.00 -34.11 0.51
CA GLY A 145 12.88 -33.29 1.73
C GLY A 145 12.36 -31.87 1.52
N SER A 146 11.87 -31.50 0.32
CA SER A 146 11.22 -30.19 0.13
C SER A 146 10.04 -30.01 1.08
N PRO A 147 9.88 -28.81 1.67
CA PRO A 147 8.75 -28.53 2.54
C PRO A 147 7.43 -28.62 1.76
N ALA A 148 6.34 -28.84 2.48
CA ALA A 148 5.00 -28.67 1.93
C ALA A 148 4.78 -27.20 1.50
N TRP A 149 3.80 -26.98 0.62
CA TRP A 149 3.38 -25.62 0.26
C TRP A 149 2.83 -24.90 1.51
N PRO A 150 3.41 -23.77 1.95
CA PRO A 150 3.02 -23.10 3.19
C PRO A 150 1.82 -22.16 2.98
N GLY A 151 0.81 -22.62 2.25
CA GLY A 151 -0.31 -21.78 1.82
C GLY A 151 -1.23 -21.35 2.96
N GLU A 152 -1.44 -22.22 3.94
CA GLU A 152 -2.26 -21.92 5.12
C GLU A 152 -1.53 -20.92 6.03
N GLU A 153 -0.23 -21.07 6.19
CA GLU A 153 0.62 -20.17 6.97
C GLU A 153 0.67 -18.77 6.35
N ILE A 154 0.90 -18.67 5.03
CA ILE A 154 0.85 -17.38 4.31
C ILE A 154 -0.53 -16.74 4.48
N SER A 155 -1.61 -17.51 4.29
CA SER A 155 -2.98 -17.01 4.36
C SER A 155 -3.31 -16.47 5.76
N SER A 156 -3.14 -17.29 6.79
CA SER A 156 -3.50 -16.96 8.18
C SER A 156 -2.63 -15.84 8.77
N THR A 157 -1.32 -15.81 8.47
CA THR A 157 -0.46 -14.69 8.90
C THR A 157 -0.80 -13.41 8.17
N THR A 158 -1.19 -13.47 6.88
CA THR A 158 -1.69 -12.28 6.16
C THR A 158 -3.03 -11.79 6.73
N GLU A 159 -3.93 -12.68 7.15
CA GLU A 159 -5.18 -12.29 7.83
C GLU A 159 -4.90 -11.54 9.14
N ARG A 160 -3.99 -12.04 9.97
CA ARG A 160 -3.54 -11.34 11.20
C ARG A 160 -2.86 -10.01 10.90
N LEU A 161 -2.02 -9.95 9.87
CA LEU A 161 -1.41 -8.71 9.40
C LEU A 161 -2.48 -7.68 9.02
N ILE A 162 -3.52 -8.09 8.30
CA ILE A 162 -4.64 -7.20 7.94
C ILE A 162 -5.37 -6.70 9.19
N GLU A 163 -5.59 -7.53 10.21
CA GLU A 163 -6.28 -7.15 11.45
C GLU A 163 -5.59 -5.98 12.16
N VAL A 164 -4.25 -5.98 12.21
CA VAL A 164 -3.47 -4.90 12.85
C VAL A 164 -3.18 -3.73 11.91
N LEU A 165 -2.99 -3.99 10.62
CA LEU A 165 -2.62 -2.98 9.64
C LEU A 165 -3.78 -2.06 9.26
N LEU A 166 -5.01 -2.58 9.12
CA LEU A 166 -6.13 -1.73 8.67
C LEU A 166 -6.45 -0.58 9.63
N PRO A 167 -6.51 -0.78 10.96
CA PRO A 167 -6.63 0.31 11.93
C PRO A 167 -5.47 1.30 11.85
N HIS A 168 -4.24 0.80 11.73
CA HIS A 168 -3.04 1.60 11.59
C HIS A 168 -3.09 2.54 10.37
N LEU A 169 -3.35 2.00 9.18
CA LEU A 169 -3.48 2.81 7.96
C LEU A 169 -4.61 3.83 8.07
N GLN A 170 -5.74 3.48 8.70
CA GLN A 170 -6.83 4.43 8.92
C GLN A 170 -6.39 5.58 9.84
N LYS A 171 -5.64 5.28 10.90
CA LYS A 171 -5.14 6.28 11.84
C LYS A 171 -4.23 7.28 11.13
N GLU A 172 -3.30 6.80 10.33
CA GLU A 172 -2.38 7.65 9.55
C GLU A 172 -3.11 8.54 8.56
N GLU A 173 -4.08 7.98 7.84
CA GLU A 173 -4.93 8.74 6.91
C GLU A 173 -5.71 9.84 7.64
N THR A 174 -6.18 9.53 8.85
CA THR A 174 -6.96 10.46 9.67
C THR A 174 -6.07 11.57 10.22
N LEU A 175 -4.93 11.23 10.83
CA LEU A 175 -3.95 12.20 11.34
C LEU A 175 -3.46 13.11 10.22
N SER A 176 -3.14 12.54 9.06
CA SER A 176 -2.69 13.32 7.90
C SER A 176 -3.80 14.25 7.39
N SER A 177 -5.05 13.80 7.34
CA SER A 177 -6.19 14.65 6.96
C SER A 177 -6.46 15.79 7.95
N LEU A 178 -6.31 15.52 9.24
CA LEU A 178 -6.52 16.51 10.30
C LEU A 178 -5.41 17.55 10.35
N TYR A 179 -4.16 17.17 10.07
CA TYR A 179 -3.01 17.97 10.47
C TYR A 179 -2.05 18.34 9.35
N ALA A 180 -2.14 17.77 8.15
CA ALA A 180 -1.20 18.08 7.07
C ALA A 180 -1.18 19.56 6.66
N ARG A 181 -2.25 20.32 6.91
CA ARG A 181 -2.28 21.80 6.73
C ARG A 181 -1.32 22.57 7.64
N ARG A 182 -0.78 21.96 8.70
CA ARG A 182 0.26 22.57 9.55
C ARG A 182 1.63 22.57 8.90
N VAL A 183 1.84 21.66 7.94
CA VAL A 183 3.14 21.48 7.32
C VAL A 183 3.33 22.57 6.26
N PRO A 184 4.43 23.34 6.30
CA PRO A 184 4.71 24.35 5.30
C PRO A 184 4.76 23.73 3.89
N PRO A 185 4.22 24.40 2.85
CA PRO A 185 4.23 23.87 1.48
C PRO A 185 5.62 23.46 0.98
N THR A 186 6.66 24.20 1.34
CA THR A 186 8.06 23.88 0.97
C THR A 186 8.56 22.59 1.61
N VAL A 187 8.11 22.28 2.83
CA VAL A 187 8.46 21.04 3.53
C VAL A 187 7.72 19.86 2.91
N LEU A 188 6.45 20.04 2.52
CA LEU A 188 5.68 19.02 1.81
C LEU A 188 6.28 18.70 0.45
N GLU A 189 6.68 19.72 -0.30
CA GLU A 189 7.35 19.55 -1.58
C GLU A 189 8.68 18.79 -1.43
N GLU A 190 9.50 19.13 -0.43
CA GLU A 190 10.73 18.40 -0.13
C GLU A 190 10.45 16.93 0.22
N CYS A 191 9.47 16.68 1.08
CA CYS A 191 9.05 15.35 1.48
C CYS A 191 8.62 14.53 0.25
N ASN A 192 7.71 15.07 -0.57
CA ASN A 192 7.20 14.43 -1.76
C ASN A 192 8.34 14.09 -2.75
N ASN A 193 9.26 15.03 -3.00
CA ASN A 193 10.40 14.80 -3.88
C ASN A 193 11.32 13.68 -3.37
N LYS A 194 11.53 13.57 -2.05
CA LYS A 194 12.33 12.48 -1.46
C LYS A 194 11.63 11.13 -1.59
N ILE A 195 10.32 11.07 -1.32
CA ILE A 195 9.52 9.86 -1.45
C ILE A 195 9.47 9.41 -2.92
N GLU A 196 9.13 10.31 -3.85
CA GLU A 196 9.08 10.00 -5.28
C GLU A 196 10.41 9.45 -5.79
N LYS A 197 11.53 10.04 -5.36
CA LYS A 197 12.87 9.55 -5.70
C LYS A 197 13.12 8.15 -5.15
N ALA A 198 12.77 7.89 -3.89
CA ALA A 198 12.96 6.59 -3.25
C ALA A 198 12.12 5.51 -3.95
N VAL A 199 10.82 5.77 -4.15
CA VAL A 199 9.90 4.90 -4.89
C VAL A 199 10.40 4.63 -6.32
N PHE A 200 10.93 5.65 -7.01
CA PHE A 200 11.46 5.48 -8.36
C PHE A 200 12.70 4.57 -8.38
N GLU A 201 13.60 4.68 -7.40
CA GLU A 201 14.76 3.79 -7.29
C GLU A 201 14.36 2.35 -6.94
N GLU A 202 13.32 2.14 -6.14
CA GLU A 202 12.75 0.81 -5.90
C GLU A 202 12.14 0.21 -7.16
N LEU A 203 11.32 0.98 -7.88
CA LEU A 203 10.73 0.55 -9.15
C LEU A 203 11.79 0.18 -10.19
N LYS A 204 12.94 0.87 -10.21
CA LYS A 204 14.07 0.47 -11.06
C LYS A 204 14.64 -0.89 -10.67
N LYS A 205 14.81 -1.17 -9.38
CA LYS A 205 15.33 -2.46 -8.88
C LYS A 205 14.36 -3.61 -9.18
N GLN A 206 13.06 -3.37 -9.00
CA GLN A 206 11.99 -4.35 -9.28
C GLN A 206 11.75 -4.55 -10.78
N GLY A 207 12.08 -3.54 -11.58
CA GLY A 207 11.77 -3.46 -13.00
C GLY A 207 10.57 -2.54 -13.24
N MET A 208 10.82 -1.41 -13.90
CA MET A 208 9.85 -0.32 -14.07
C MET A 208 8.50 -0.77 -14.64
N VAL A 209 8.51 -1.63 -15.67
CA VAL A 209 7.26 -2.13 -16.28
C VAL A 209 6.52 -3.03 -15.30
N TRP A 210 7.23 -3.92 -14.61
CA TRP A 210 6.62 -4.83 -13.62
C TRP A 210 5.99 -4.04 -12.47
N GLY A 211 6.78 -3.25 -11.74
CA GLY A 211 6.32 -2.54 -10.55
C GLY A 211 5.19 -1.55 -10.87
N THR A 212 5.29 -0.82 -11.98
CA THR A 212 4.21 0.12 -12.37
C THR A 212 2.95 -0.62 -12.80
N SER A 213 3.06 -1.74 -13.52
CA SER A 213 1.88 -2.53 -13.92
C SER A 213 1.21 -3.19 -12.73
N TYR A 214 2.00 -3.64 -11.75
CA TYR A 214 1.51 -4.13 -10.47
C TYR A 214 0.71 -3.03 -9.76
N GLN A 215 1.23 -1.82 -9.62
CA GLN A 215 0.48 -0.70 -9.00
C GLN A 215 -0.83 -0.41 -9.74
N LEU A 216 -0.76 -0.22 -11.07
CA LEU A 216 -1.93 0.07 -11.90
C LEU A 216 -2.98 -1.03 -11.83
N ARG A 217 -2.60 -2.30 -11.62
CA ARG A 217 -3.56 -3.40 -11.47
C ARG A 217 -4.44 -3.27 -10.22
N HIS A 218 -3.98 -2.53 -9.22
CA HIS A 218 -4.69 -2.30 -7.96
C HIS A 218 -5.47 -1.00 -7.93
N PHE A 219 -5.39 -0.19 -9.00
CA PHE A 219 -6.12 1.06 -9.11
C PHE A 219 -7.36 0.92 -10.00
N ASN A 220 -8.46 1.50 -9.57
CA ASN A 220 -9.66 1.64 -10.39
C ASN A 220 -9.44 2.73 -11.45
N LYS A 221 -10.41 2.85 -12.37
CA LYS A 221 -10.29 3.81 -13.49
C LYS A 221 -10.11 5.25 -13.01
N LYS A 222 -10.78 5.66 -11.93
CA LYS A 222 -10.75 7.04 -11.42
C LYS A 222 -9.45 7.35 -10.70
N GLU A 223 -8.93 6.41 -9.90
CA GLU A 223 -7.62 6.53 -9.25
C GLU A 223 -6.52 6.70 -10.31
N LYS A 224 -6.59 5.95 -11.41
CA LYS A 224 -5.65 6.07 -12.56
C LYS A 224 -5.72 7.40 -13.32
N GLU A 225 -6.74 8.21 -13.10
CA GLU A 225 -6.83 9.56 -13.69
C GLU A 225 -5.91 10.55 -12.95
N ILE A 226 -5.55 10.24 -11.70
CA ILE A 226 -4.78 11.14 -10.83
C ILE A 226 -3.44 10.55 -10.38
N PHE A 227 -3.32 9.22 -10.28
CA PHE A 227 -2.15 8.55 -9.73
C PHE A 227 -1.81 7.22 -10.43
N PRO A 228 -0.53 6.92 -10.69
CA PRO A 228 0.61 7.86 -10.65
C PRO A 228 0.45 8.99 -11.72
N PRO A 229 1.03 10.18 -11.50
CA PRO A 229 0.94 11.28 -12.45
C PRO A 229 1.76 10.98 -13.72
N MET A 230 1.11 10.43 -14.74
CA MET A 230 1.76 10.09 -16.00
C MET A 230 0.88 10.34 -17.23
N PRO A 231 1.48 10.64 -18.41
CA PRO A 231 0.73 10.82 -19.64
C PRO A 231 -0.09 9.56 -19.99
N THR A 232 -1.33 9.75 -20.45
CA THR A 232 -2.27 8.64 -20.73
C THR A 232 -1.68 7.60 -21.68
N LEU A 233 -0.96 8.01 -22.74
CA LEU A 233 -0.34 7.08 -23.68
C LEU A 233 0.78 6.25 -23.04
N VAL A 234 1.53 6.83 -22.11
CA VAL A 234 2.57 6.11 -21.34
C VAL A 234 1.89 5.08 -20.44
N ARG A 235 0.84 5.47 -19.71
CA ARG A 235 0.05 4.54 -18.88
C ARG A 235 -0.48 3.37 -19.68
N LEU A 236 -1.15 3.63 -20.80
CA LEU A 236 -1.71 2.59 -21.66
C LEU A 236 -0.62 1.65 -22.21
N GLY A 237 0.55 2.19 -22.57
CA GLY A 237 1.71 1.38 -22.95
C GLY A 237 2.18 0.46 -21.84
N ILE A 238 2.34 0.98 -20.62
CA ILE A 238 2.73 0.18 -19.45
C ILE A 238 1.70 -0.90 -19.15
N GLU A 239 0.40 -0.58 -19.13
CA GLU A 239 -0.66 -1.57 -18.88
C GLU A 239 -0.64 -2.68 -19.95
N PHE A 240 -0.43 -2.33 -21.22
CA PHE A 240 -0.35 -3.29 -22.31
C PHE A 240 0.87 -4.21 -22.20
N PHE A 241 2.08 -3.66 -22.09
CA PHE A 241 3.30 -4.47 -21.97
C PHE A 241 3.37 -5.23 -20.64
N GLY A 242 2.85 -4.63 -19.58
CA GLY A 242 2.64 -5.24 -18.29
C GLY A 242 1.77 -6.49 -18.37
N TRP A 243 0.61 -6.40 -19.03
CA TRP A 243 -0.25 -7.56 -19.21
C TRP A 243 0.39 -8.64 -20.09
N LEU A 244 1.08 -8.26 -21.17
CA LEU A 244 1.80 -9.20 -22.03
C LEU A 244 2.89 -9.97 -21.29
N GLY A 245 3.68 -9.29 -20.45
CA GLY A 245 4.78 -9.92 -19.71
C GLY A 245 4.34 -10.64 -18.45
N TYR A 246 3.38 -10.06 -17.71
CA TYR A 246 3.07 -10.42 -16.32
C TYR A 246 1.61 -10.78 -16.10
N GLY A 247 0.80 -10.95 -17.14
CA GLY A 247 -0.64 -11.27 -17.00
C GLY A 247 -0.92 -12.49 -16.12
N LYS A 248 -0.04 -13.50 -16.13
CA LYS A 248 -0.13 -14.67 -15.25
C LYS A 248 0.05 -14.36 -13.76
N VAL A 249 0.75 -13.27 -13.43
CA VAL A 249 0.97 -12.79 -12.06
C VAL A 249 -0.12 -11.76 -11.70
N LEU A 250 -0.39 -10.81 -12.61
CA LEU A 250 -1.38 -9.75 -12.41
C LEU A 250 -2.83 -10.25 -12.29
N GLN A 251 -3.13 -11.48 -12.73
CA GLN A 251 -4.45 -12.09 -12.56
C GLN A 251 -4.82 -12.29 -11.07
N PHE A 252 -3.85 -12.36 -10.16
CA PHE A 252 -4.12 -12.53 -8.73
C PHE A 252 -4.54 -11.23 -8.03
N GLY A 253 -4.43 -10.09 -8.72
CA GLY A 253 -4.87 -8.78 -8.23
C GLY A 253 -6.37 -8.70 -7.92
N PRO A 254 -6.83 -7.57 -7.40
CA PRO A 254 -8.21 -7.38 -6.96
C PRO A 254 -9.22 -7.59 -8.09
N THR A 255 -10.39 -8.14 -7.79
CA THR A 255 -11.53 -8.19 -8.70
C THR A 255 -12.07 -6.78 -9.00
N GLU A 256 -12.89 -6.64 -10.04
CA GLU A 256 -13.58 -5.38 -10.34
C GLU A 256 -14.52 -4.92 -9.21
N GLU A 257 -15.00 -5.83 -8.38
CA GLU A 257 -15.79 -5.48 -7.18
C GLU A 257 -14.89 -4.92 -6.07
N GLU A 258 -13.71 -5.51 -5.87
CA GLU A 258 -12.74 -5.03 -4.88
C GLU A 258 -12.09 -3.70 -5.26
N LEU A 259 -12.03 -3.37 -6.55
CA LEU A 259 -11.57 -2.06 -7.03
C LEU A 259 -12.58 -0.92 -6.76
N LYS A 260 -13.84 -1.24 -6.45
CA LYS A 260 -14.88 -0.26 -6.12
C LYS A 260 -14.92 0.10 -4.64
N ASN A 261 -14.22 -0.66 -3.80
CA ASN A 261 -14.18 -0.53 -2.34
C ASN A 261 -12.74 -0.27 -1.86
#